data_AF-A0A8S4NQD9-F1
#
_entry.id   AF-A0A8S4NQD9-F1
#
_cell.length_a   1.000
_cell.length_b   1.000
_cell.length_c   1.000
_cell.angle_alpha   90.00
_cell.angle_beta   90.00
_cell.angle_gamma   90.00
#
_symmetry.space_group_name_H-M   'P 1'
#
loop_
_entity.id
_entity.type
_entity.pdbx_description
1 polymer ?
#
loop_
_entity_poly.entity_id
_entity_poly.type
_entity_poly.pdbx_seq_one_letter_code
_entity_poly.pdbx_strand_id
1 'polypeptide(L)'
;MIKDMETGVNICLLIAIFNYLATTVAEVNYSGDFNKQCYSRESESPGIYFPVIRRHWDCPEMLSEMGEEQDETEWPPPRFPPEDQFFEFTMNGLMPIQRMWYFSRAQEKNLGKSNNIDPHWTETSIKQLQSKTKSDEVISSYEVESDRLIKKTLEKFRDNIDEKHGIVIGSERPWLEAHLLNANAKHVTTLEYGSIKSDHSKISTLTPVELSKRFQEKALSQFDFGFTYSSLEHSGLGRYGDPLDPCGDLKTMACAWCIIKPGGLFFLNVPTSKDNSSHTFWNAHRVYGRERLKFMAANWNVVDKITYPTNNPDTDTVWVFQKP
;
A
#
# COMPACT_ATOMS: atom_id res chain seq x y z
N MET A 1 -57.31 -35.30 -3.12
CA MET A 1 -56.50 -34.94 -1.93
C MET A 1 -55.11 -34.60 -2.42
N ILE A 2 -54.74 -33.31 -2.33
CA ILE A 2 -53.38 -32.71 -2.32
C ILE A 2 -52.54 -32.97 -3.60
N LYS A 3 -52.62 -32.16 -4.67
CA LYS A 3 -52.13 -30.78 -4.94
C LYS A 3 -50.60 -30.62 -4.90
N ASP A 4 -50.09 -30.18 -6.04
CA ASP A 4 -48.77 -29.65 -6.36
C ASP A 4 -48.20 -28.74 -5.25
N MET A 5 -46.94 -28.98 -4.88
CA MET A 5 -46.12 -28.04 -4.12
C MET A 5 -45.19 -27.32 -5.10
N GLU A 6 -45.68 -26.21 -5.65
CA GLU A 6 -44.83 -25.12 -6.15
C GLU A 6 -44.13 -24.47 -4.94
N THR A 7 -42.81 -24.63 -4.83
CA THR A 7 -42.00 -23.81 -3.91
C THR A 7 -41.68 -22.48 -4.56
N GLY A 8 -42.69 -21.62 -4.62
CA GLY A 8 -42.52 -20.20 -4.90
C GLY A 8 -41.73 -19.55 -3.76
N VAL A 9 -40.43 -19.36 -3.94
CA VAL A 9 -39.66 -18.45 -3.09
C VAL A 9 -40.22 -17.06 -3.33
N ASN A 10 -40.93 -16.54 -2.34
CA ASN A 10 -41.60 -15.25 -2.40
C ASN A 10 -40.54 -14.14 -2.59
N ILE A 11 -40.49 -13.56 -3.78
CA ILE A 11 -39.57 -12.48 -4.17
C ILE A 11 -39.64 -11.30 -3.19
N CYS A 12 -40.80 -11.07 -2.54
CA CYS A 12 -40.92 -10.05 -1.48
C CYS A 12 -40.17 -10.42 -0.19
N LEU A 13 -40.00 -11.71 0.14
CA LEU A 13 -39.24 -12.15 1.32
C LEU A 13 -37.73 -12.02 1.11
N LEU A 14 -37.25 -12.28 -0.12
CA LEU A 14 -35.86 -12.03 -0.52
C LEU A 14 -35.52 -10.54 -0.55
N ILE A 15 -36.44 -9.69 -1.05
CA ILE A 15 -36.29 -8.24 -1.03
C ILE A 15 -36.38 -7.68 0.40
N ALA A 16 -37.21 -8.27 1.27
CA ALA A 16 -37.28 -7.88 2.68
C ALA A 16 -36.01 -8.26 3.45
N ILE A 17 -35.40 -9.43 3.17
CA ILE A 17 -34.11 -9.81 3.75
C ILE A 17 -32.97 -8.93 3.23
N PHE A 18 -32.96 -8.59 1.94
CA PHE A 18 -31.98 -7.65 1.37
C PHE A 18 -32.15 -6.23 1.93
N ASN A 19 -33.38 -5.75 2.12
CA ASN A 19 -33.64 -4.44 2.70
C ASN A 19 -33.41 -4.41 4.22
N TYR A 20 -33.66 -5.51 4.95
CA TYR A 20 -33.36 -5.63 6.38
C TYR A 20 -31.85 -5.67 6.63
N LEU A 21 -31.06 -6.32 5.76
CA LEU A 21 -29.60 -6.25 5.79
C LEU A 21 -29.06 -4.87 5.36
N ALA A 22 -29.78 -4.12 4.52
CA ALA A 22 -29.40 -2.78 4.09
C ALA A 22 -29.74 -1.66 5.09
N THR A 23 -30.60 -1.91 6.10
CA THR A 23 -31.06 -0.87 7.05
C THR A 23 -30.61 -1.05 8.50
N THR A 24 -29.75 -2.03 8.79
CA THR A 24 -29.06 -2.11 10.10
C THR A 24 -27.54 -2.04 9.91
N VAL A 25 -27.06 -0.96 9.30
CA VAL A 25 -25.75 -0.43 9.69
C VAL A 25 -26.03 0.46 10.89
N ALA A 26 -26.10 -0.16 12.07
CA ALA A 26 -26.12 0.59 13.31
C ALA A 26 -24.84 1.43 13.36
N GLU A 27 -24.99 2.74 13.52
CA GLU A 27 -23.93 3.59 14.05
C GLU A 27 -23.54 3.01 15.40
N VAL A 28 -22.43 2.28 15.43
CA VAL A 28 -21.79 1.93 16.68
C VAL A 28 -20.56 2.80 16.83
N ASN A 29 -20.68 3.80 17.70
CA ASN A 29 -19.55 4.54 18.22
C ASN A 29 -18.71 3.59 19.08
N TYR A 30 -17.76 2.92 18.44
CA TYR A 30 -16.71 2.16 19.11
C TYR A 30 -15.39 2.92 19.00
N SER A 31 -14.76 3.17 20.14
CA SER A 31 -13.43 3.74 20.22
C SER A 31 -12.36 2.72 19.79
N GLY A 32 -11.45 3.14 18.91
CA GLY A 32 -10.02 2.82 19.02
C GLY A 32 -9.49 1.51 18.39
N ASP A 33 -10.16 0.89 17.42
CA ASP A 33 -9.59 -0.28 16.72
C ASP A 33 -9.69 -0.08 15.21
N PHE A 34 -8.58 0.32 14.57
CA PHE A 34 -8.52 0.54 13.13
C PHE A 34 -8.95 -0.71 12.34
N ASN A 35 -8.67 -1.92 12.84
CA ASN A 35 -9.00 -3.17 12.15
C ASN A 35 -10.52 -3.40 12.05
N LYS A 36 -11.28 -3.01 13.07
CA LYS A 36 -12.74 -3.12 13.06
C LYS A 36 -13.42 -2.04 12.19
N GLN A 37 -12.67 -1.03 11.77
CA GLN A 37 -13.20 0.17 11.10
C GLN A 37 -12.48 0.50 9.79
N CYS A 38 -11.59 -0.35 9.27
CA CYS A 38 -10.77 0.03 8.11
C CYS A 38 -11.58 0.18 6.82
N TYR A 39 -12.85 -0.23 6.81
CA TYR A 39 -13.83 0.04 5.74
C TYR A 39 -14.94 1.02 6.13
N SER A 40 -14.88 1.61 7.33
CA SER A 40 -15.84 2.62 7.80
C SER A 40 -15.77 3.92 6.99
N ARG A 41 -16.88 4.66 6.98
CA ARG A 41 -17.00 5.92 6.25
C ARG A 41 -17.62 6.93 7.21
N GLU A 42 -16.80 7.82 7.78
CA GLU A 42 -17.35 8.90 8.62
C GLU A 42 -18.08 9.93 7.76
N SER A 43 -17.47 10.30 6.62
CA SER A 43 -18.15 11.05 5.58
C SER A 43 -17.58 10.73 4.20
N GLU A 44 -18.41 10.96 3.19
CA GLU A 44 -18.05 10.83 1.78
C GLU A 44 -18.44 12.09 1.02
N SER A 45 -17.57 12.54 0.12
CA SER A 45 -17.87 13.60 -0.84
C SER A 45 -17.53 13.15 -2.26
N PRO A 46 -18.13 13.76 -3.30
CA PRO A 46 -17.71 13.51 -4.68
C PRO A 46 -16.20 13.75 -4.86
N GLY A 47 -15.55 12.87 -5.62
CA GLY A 47 -14.15 12.98 -6.01
C GLY A 47 -13.97 12.68 -7.49
N ILE A 48 -12.80 13.00 -8.04
CA ILE A 48 -12.52 12.90 -9.48
C ILE A 48 -12.59 11.44 -9.98
N TYR A 49 -11.97 10.52 -9.24
CA TYR A 49 -11.87 9.11 -9.64
C TYR A 49 -12.84 8.22 -8.86
N PHE A 50 -12.95 8.45 -7.55
CA PHE A 50 -13.85 7.78 -6.63
C PHE A 50 -14.20 8.74 -5.48
N PRO A 51 -15.24 8.45 -4.66
CA PRO A 51 -15.60 9.29 -3.53
C PRO A 51 -14.41 9.53 -2.60
N VAL A 52 -14.28 10.76 -2.11
CA VAL A 52 -13.29 11.10 -1.07
C VAL A 52 -13.88 10.67 0.26
N ILE A 53 -13.26 9.68 0.88
CA ILE A 53 -13.62 9.21 2.21
C ILE A 53 -12.84 10.05 3.22
N ARG A 54 -13.52 10.60 4.23
CA ARG A 54 -12.85 11.24 5.38
C ARG A 54 -12.94 10.35 6.61
N ARG A 55 -11.87 10.38 7.41
CA ARG A 55 -11.73 9.66 8.67
C ARG A 55 -10.93 10.46 9.67
N HIS A 56 -11.17 10.24 10.95
CA HIS A 56 -10.26 10.63 12.00
C HIS A 56 -9.09 9.64 12.07
N TRP A 57 -7.87 10.15 12.03
CA TRP A 57 -6.65 9.37 12.23
C TRP A 57 -5.87 9.92 13.42
N ASP A 58 -5.69 9.09 14.45
CA ASP A 58 -4.79 9.39 15.56
C ASP A 58 -3.36 9.02 15.13
N CYS A 59 -2.67 9.99 14.53
CA CYS A 59 -1.33 9.77 14.00
C CYS A 59 -0.31 9.25 15.03
N PRO A 60 -0.25 9.79 16.27
CA PRO A 60 0.53 9.19 17.35
C PRO A 60 0.24 7.72 17.62
N GLU A 61 -1.03 7.33 17.73
CA GLU A 61 -1.42 5.93 17.97
C GLU A 61 -1.04 5.04 16.79
N MET A 62 -1.43 5.41 15.56
CA MET A 62 -1.14 4.62 14.36
C MET A 62 0.36 4.41 14.12
N LEU A 63 1.18 5.44 14.33
CA LEU A 63 2.62 5.32 14.19
C LEU A 63 3.25 4.59 15.38
N SER A 64 2.63 4.61 16.57
CA SER A 64 3.04 3.76 17.69
C SER A 64 2.83 2.29 17.35
N GLU A 65 1.62 1.89 16.92
CA GLU A 65 1.28 0.52 16.52
C GLU A 65 2.22 -0.01 15.43
N MET A 66 2.56 0.82 14.45
CA MET A 66 3.49 0.47 13.37
C MET A 66 4.90 0.10 13.89
N GLY A 67 5.30 0.65 15.04
CA GLY A 67 6.61 0.41 15.66
C GLY A 67 6.61 -0.64 16.76
N GLU A 68 5.46 -1.25 17.08
CA GLU A 68 5.40 -2.31 18.08
C GLU A 68 6.16 -3.53 17.57
N GLU A 69 7.06 -4.07 18.41
CA GLU A 69 7.63 -5.38 18.15
C GLU A 69 6.51 -6.39 18.17
N GLN A 70 6.24 -7.00 17.02
CA GLN A 70 5.16 -7.94 16.89
C GLN A 70 5.54 -9.25 17.58
N ASP A 71 4.57 -9.85 18.27
CA ASP A 71 4.68 -11.21 18.78
C ASP A 71 5.17 -12.16 17.68
N GLU A 72 5.74 -13.32 18.05
CA GLU A 72 6.18 -14.32 17.08
C GLU A 72 5.05 -14.63 16.09
N THR A 73 5.15 -14.05 14.89
CA THR A 73 4.18 -14.26 13.81
C THR A 73 4.22 -15.73 13.44
N GLU A 74 3.04 -16.35 13.32
CA GLU A 74 2.92 -17.75 12.90
C GLU A 74 3.68 -17.95 11.58
N TRP A 75 4.66 -18.86 11.58
CA TRP A 75 5.48 -19.14 10.41
C TRP A 75 5.57 -20.65 10.11
N PRO A 76 5.35 -21.09 8.86
CA PRO A 76 4.98 -20.26 7.70
C PRO A 76 3.57 -19.65 7.83
N PRO A 77 3.25 -18.57 7.09
CA PRO A 77 1.90 -17.99 7.11
C PRO A 77 0.86 -19.04 6.70
N PRO A 78 -0.41 -18.90 7.09
CA PRO A 78 -1.41 -19.89 6.76
C PRO A 78 -1.66 -19.95 5.25
N ARG A 79 -1.86 -21.18 4.75
CA ARG A 79 -2.12 -21.45 3.32
C ARG A 79 -3.43 -20.87 2.81
N PHE A 80 -4.32 -20.49 3.71
CA PHE A 80 -5.63 -19.91 3.45
C PHE A 80 -5.85 -18.74 4.42
N PRO A 81 -6.70 -17.75 4.08
CA PRO A 81 -7.12 -16.75 5.04
C PRO A 81 -7.76 -17.44 6.27
N PRO A 82 -7.49 -16.97 7.50
CA PRO A 82 -8.14 -17.48 8.70
C PRO A 82 -9.67 -17.41 8.55
N GLU A 83 -10.38 -18.46 8.98
CA GLU A 83 -11.83 -18.56 8.81
C GLU A 83 -12.59 -17.41 9.49
N ASP A 84 -12.10 -16.98 10.65
CA ASP A 84 -12.64 -15.89 11.46
C ASP A 84 -12.33 -14.49 10.90
N GLN A 85 -11.41 -14.38 9.92
CA GLN A 85 -11.04 -13.12 9.26
C GLN A 85 -11.33 -13.13 7.74
N PHE A 86 -11.95 -14.19 7.22
CA PHE A 86 -12.13 -14.39 5.79
C PHE A 86 -12.94 -13.25 5.15
N PHE A 87 -13.97 -12.76 5.85
CA PHE A 87 -14.83 -11.69 5.37
C PHE A 87 -14.08 -10.35 5.29
N GLU A 88 -13.20 -10.09 6.24
CA GLU A 88 -12.37 -8.89 6.31
C GLU A 88 -11.34 -8.89 5.17
N PHE A 89 -10.68 -10.03 4.94
CA PHE A 89 -9.73 -10.20 3.83
C PHE A 89 -10.39 -10.10 2.44
N THR A 90 -11.67 -10.43 2.35
CA THR A 90 -12.43 -10.35 1.10
C THR A 90 -13.29 -9.11 0.96
N MET A 91 -13.24 -8.18 1.93
CA MET A 91 -14.11 -7.01 1.99
C MET A 91 -15.60 -7.37 1.84
N ASN A 92 -16.06 -8.38 2.56
CA ASN A 92 -17.41 -8.95 2.44
C ASN A 92 -17.76 -9.35 0.99
N GLY A 93 -16.79 -9.89 0.26
CA GLY A 93 -16.94 -10.33 -1.14
C GLY A 93 -16.68 -9.24 -2.19
N LEU A 94 -16.44 -7.98 -1.82
CA LEU A 94 -16.07 -6.91 -2.78
C LEU A 94 -14.65 -7.04 -3.32
N MET A 95 -13.80 -7.81 -2.64
CA MET A 95 -12.43 -8.11 -3.03
C MET A 95 -12.16 -9.62 -2.88
N PRO A 96 -12.72 -10.47 -3.74
CA PRO A 96 -12.62 -11.92 -3.59
C PRO A 96 -11.17 -12.41 -3.69
N ILE A 97 -10.90 -13.59 -3.10
CA ILE A 97 -9.67 -14.32 -3.38
C ILE A 97 -9.79 -14.93 -4.77
N GLN A 98 -9.07 -14.36 -5.74
CA GLN A 98 -9.11 -14.80 -7.14
C GLN A 98 -8.41 -16.16 -7.32
N ARG A 99 -7.28 -16.33 -6.63
CA ARG A 99 -6.46 -17.55 -6.71
C ARG A 99 -5.58 -17.70 -5.47
N MET A 100 -5.37 -18.94 -5.05
CA MET A 100 -4.33 -19.29 -4.09
C MET A 100 -2.96 -19.29 -4.80
N TRP A 101 -2.21 -18.21 -4.60
CA TRP A 101 -0.81 -18.05 -5.01
C TRP A 101 0.07 -17.90 -3.75
N TYR A 102 0.30 -19.03 -3.09
CA TYR A 102 0.91 -19.06 -1.75
C TYR A 102 2.45 -19.01 -1.78
N PHE A 103 3.02 -18.24 -0.86
CA PHE A 103 4.44 -18.04 -0.62
C PHE A 103 4.80 -18.31 0.85
N SER A 104 5.95 -18.96 1.07
CA SER A 104 6.43 -19.33 2.42
C SER A 104 7.94 -19.63 2.46
N ARG A 105 8.73 -19.00 1.59
CA ARG A 105 10.17 -19.30 1.50
C ARG A 105 10.91 -18.61 2.65
N ALA A 106 11.94 -19.27 3.19
CA ALA A 106 12.76 -18.73 4.29
C ALA A 106 13.49 -17.41 3.97
N GLN A 107 13.63 -17.06 2.68
CA GLN A 107 14.10 -15.73 2.24
C GLN A 107 13.13 -14.61 2.62
N GLU A 108 11.84 -14.93 2.76
CA GLU A 108 10.77 -14.00 3.11
C GLU A 108 10.61 -13.85 4.63
N LYS A 109 11.08 -14.83 5.44
CA LYS A 109 11.19 -14.70 6.92
C LYS A 109 12.47 -14.01 7.37
N ASN A 110 13.58 -14.24 6.67
CA ASN A 110 14.90 -13.77 7.07
C ASN A 110 15.28 -12.49 6.33
N LEU A 111 14.56 -11.39 6.58
CA LEU A 111 14.88 -10.05 6.09
C LEU A 111 16.27 -9.51 6.56
N GLY A 112 17.05 -10.31 7.29
CA GLY A 112 18.47 -10.08 7.58
C GLY A 112 19.44 -11.21 7.18
N LYS A 113 18.97 -12.32 6.56
CA LYS A 113 19.81 -13.45 6.10
C LYS A 113 19.29 -14.09 4.80
N SER A 114 18.55 -13.35 3.97
CA SER A 114 18.31 -13.77 2.59
C SER A 114 19.65 -13.71 1.84
N ASN A 115 20.15 -14.85 1.38
CA ASN A 115 21.40 -14.95 0.60
C ASN A 115 21.42 -14.15 -0.72
N ASN A 116 20.34 -13.40 -1.04
CA ASN A 116 20.18 -12.65 -2.29
C ASN A 116 19.90 -11.14 -2.11
N ILE A 117 19.72 -10.64 -0.89
CA ILE A 117 19.57 -9.19 -0.64
C ILE A 117 20.89 -8.73 -0.03
N ASP A 118 21.60 -7.84 -0.72
CA ASP A 118 22.72 -7.12 -0.11
C ASP A 118 22.12 -5.99 0.73
N PRO A 119 22.10 -6.09 2.07
CA PRO A 119 21.58 -5.02 2.90
C PRO A 119 22.49 -3.79 2.87
N HIS A 120 23.61 -3.81 2.13
CA HIS A 120 24.55 -2.70 2.04
C HIS A 120 24.52 -2.01 0.66
N TRP A 121 23.90 -0.84 0.61
CA TRP A 121 23.90 0.02 -0.56
C TRP A 121 25.11 0.95 -0.56
N THR A 122 26.17 0.53 -1.24
CA THR A 122 27.40 1.35 -1.40
C THR A 122 27.14 2.58 -2.26
N GLU A 123 27.84 3.68 -1.99
CA GLU A 123 27.76 4.90 -2.80
C GLU A 123 28.06 4.63 -4.28
N THR A 124 29.02 3.75 -4.56
CA THR A 124 29.38 3.33 -5.92
C THR A 124 28.21 2.64 -6.64
N SER A 125 27.51 1.72 -5.97
CA SER A 125 26.37 1.00 -6.57
C SER A 125 25.22 1.95 -6.94
N ILE A 126 24.92 2.93 -6.08
CA ILE A 126 23.87 3.93 -6.32
C ILE A 126 24.28 4.86 -7.47
N LYS A 127 25.53 5.34 -7.50
CA LYS A 127 26.04 6.17 -8.61
C LYS A 127 26.00 5.44 -9.95
N GLN A 128 26.24 4.13 -9.96
CA GLN A 128 26.10 3.30 -11.17
C GLN A 128 24.64 3.22 -11.65
N LEU A 129 23.67 3.09 -10.73
CA LEU A 129 22.24 3.14 -11.09
C LEU A 129 21.86 4.52 -11.64
N GLN A 130 22.37 5.61 -11.02
CA GLN A 130 22.15 6.98 -11.51
C GLN A 130 22.77 7.23 -12.90
N SER A 131 23.91 6.63 -13.22
CA SER A 131 24.50 6.75 -14.56
C SER A 131 23.69 5.98 -15.60
N LYS A 132 23.26 4.76 -15.27
CA LYS A 132 22.45 3.91 -16.16
C LYS A 132 21.10 4.52 -16.53
N THR A 133 20.44 5.13 -15.56
CA THR A 133 19.17 5.84 -15.80
C THR A 133 19.30 7.02 -16.76
N LYS A 134 20.44 7.73 -16.73
CA LYS A 134 20.76 8.82 -17.66
C LYS A 134 21.11 8.33 -19.07
N SER A 135 21.60 7.11 -19.23
CA SER A 135 21.84 6.45 -20.53
C SER A 135 20.62 5.67 -21.05
N ASP A 136 19.44 5.87 -20.45
CA ASP A 136 18.20 5.14 -20.76
C ASP A 136 18.29 3.62 -20.61
N GLU A 137 19.26 3.11 -19.83
CA GLU A 137 19.31 1.71 -19.43
C GLU A 137 18.26 1.39 -18.35
N VAL A 138 17.77 0.16 -18.39
CA VAL A 138 16.80 -0.38 -17.41
C VAL A 138 17.49 -0.61 -16.09
N ILE A 139 16.97 -0.02 -15.02
CA ILE A 139 17.45 -0.25 -13.65
C ILE A 139 16.36 -0.77 -12.73
N SER A 140 15.10 -0.74 -13.18
CA SER A 140 13.97 -1.27 -12.45
C SER A 140 14.21 -2.71 -12.01
N SER A 141 13.69 -3.04 -10.83
CA SER A 141 13.61 -4.43 -10.36
C SER A 141 12.50 -5.22 -11.06
N TYR A 142 11.75 -4.55 -11.93
CA TYR A 142 10.58 -5.05 -12.67
C TYR A 142 10.84 -4.96 -14.18
N GLU A 143 9.92 -4.36 -14.94
CA GLU A 143 9.95 -4.29 -16.40
C GLU A 143 10.53 -2.94 -16.89
N VAL A 144 10.91 -2.83 -18.17
CA VAL A 144 11.40 -1.56 -18.75
C VAL A 144 10.30 -0.48 -18.75
N GLU A 145 9.05 -0.92 -18.82
CA GLU A 145 7.85 -0.11 -18.69
C GLU A 145 7.79 0.62 -17.34
N SER A 146 8.27 -0.02 -16.26
CA SER A 146 8.34 0.57 -14.92
C SER A 146 9.28 1.77 -14.89
N ASP A 147 10.49 1.64 -15.47
CA ASP A 147 11.44 2.75 -15.58
C ASP A 147 10.84 3.94 -16.37
N ARG A 148 10.12 3.65 -17.47
CA ARG A 148 9.45 4.68 -18.28
C ARG A 148 8.31 5.36 -17.52
N LEU A 149 7.51 4.59 -16.78
CA LEU A 149 6.43 5.12 -15.96
C LEU A 149 6.96 6.06 -14.87
N ILE A 150 8.02 5.65 -14.17
CA ILE A 150 8.68 6.49 -13.16
C ILE A 150 9.23 7.76 -13.79
N LYS A 151 10.04 7.67 -14.86
CA LYS A 151 10.58 8.86 -15.55
C LYS A 151 9.49 9.85 -15.93
N LYS A 152 8.42 9.38 -16.58
CA LYS A 152 7.27 10.21 -16.95
C LYS A 152 6.58 10.85 -15.75
N THR A 153 6.46 10.12 -14.64
CA THR A 153 5.88 10.63 -13.39
C THR A 153 6.75 11.74 -12.80
N LEU A 154 8.07 11.50 -12.68
CA LEU A 154 9.00 12.46 -12.10
C LEU A 154 9.14 13.72 -12.95
N GLU A 155 9.09 13.60 -14.28
CA GLU A 155 9.05 14.76 -15.20
C GLU A 155 7.80 15.61 -14.99
N LYS A 156 6.62 14.97 -14.88
CA LYS A 156 5.35 15.67 -14.73
C LYS A 156 5.22 16.37 -13.36
N PHE A 157 5.78 15.77 -12.31
CA PHE A 157 5.68 16.28 -10.94
C PHE A 157 7.00 16.84 -10.41
N ARG A 158 7.87 17.31 -11.31
CA ARG A 158 9.23 17.74 -10.96
C ARG A 158 9.27 18.78 -9.85
N ASP A 159 8.38 19.76 -9.87
CA ASP A 159 8.33 20.84 -8.85
C ASP A 159 7.99 20.32 -7.44
N ASN A 160 7.36 19.14 -7.34
CA ASN A 160 7.05 18.47 -6.08
C ASN A 160 8.22 17.61 -5.55
N ILE A 161 9.28 17.41 -6.35
CA ILE A 161 10.40 16.51 -6.06
C ILE A 161 11.73 17.28 -5.98
N ASP A 162 11.92 18.28 -6.83
CA ASP A 162 13.15 19.05 -6.96
C ASP A 162 13.54 19.76 -5.64
N GLU A 163 14.75 19.51 -5.16
CA GLU A 163 15.30 20.00 -3.89
C GLU A 163 14.44 19.64 -2.65
N LYS A 164 13.61 18.60 -2.74
CA LYS A 164 12.73 18.12 -1.66
C LYS A 164 13.26 16.89 -0.94
N HIS A 165 12.80 16.68 0.30
CA HIS A 165 13.05 15.47 1.07
C HIS A 165 11.87 14.51 0.95
N GLY A 166 12.10 13.37 0.30
CA GLY A 166 11.09 12.34 0.09
C GLY A 166 11.28 11.11 0.97
N ILE A 167 10.20 10.36 1.15
CA ILE A 167 10.23 8.98 1.69
C ILE A 167 9.91 7.97 0.59
N VAL A 168 10.65 6.87 0.52
CA VAL A 168 10.33 5.68 -0.28
C VAL A 168 9.87 4.57 0.67
N ILE A 169 8.71 3.95 0.43
CA ILE A 169 8.19 2.84 1.26
C ILE A 169 8.28 1.55 0.47
N GLY A 170 9.07 0.59 0.98
CA GLY A 170 9.31 -0.71 0.36
C GLY A 170 10.35 -0.64 -0.76
N SER A 171 11.60 -0.99 -0.47
CA SER A 171 12.68 -1.00 -1.45
C SER A 171 13.85 -1.87 -0.98
N GLU A 172 14.02 -3.03 -1.60
CA GLU A 172 15.18 -3.91 -1.37
C GLU A 172 16.41 -3.49 -2.18
N ARG A 173 16.21 -2.74 -3.27
CA ARG A 173 17.27 -2.26 -4.18
C ARG A 173 17.03 -0.79 -4.51
N PRO A 174 18.07 0.07 -4.52
CA PRO A 174 17.89 1.52 -4.56
C PRO A 174 17.61 2.10 -5.96
N TRP A 175 16.74 1.45 -6.75
CA TRP A 175 16.48 1.85 -8.14
C TRP A 175 15.55 3.06 -8.22
N LEU A 176 14.50 3.09 -7.41
CA LEU A 176 13.58 4.23 -7.32
C LEU A 176 14.28 5.45 -6.70
N GLU A 177 15.10 5.20 -5.67
CA GLU A 177 15.95 6.19 -5.03
C GLU A 177 16.91 6.81 -6.06
N ALA A 178 17.53 6.01 -6.93
CA ALA A 178 18.40 6.52 -7.99
C ALA A 178 17.65 7.44 -8.98
N HIS A 179 16.41 7.09 -9.35
CA HIS A 179 15.55 7.96 -10.17
C HIS A 179 15.21 9.26 -9.46
N LEU A 180 14.82 9.21 -8.18
CA LEU A 180 14.51 10.39 -7.38
C LEU A 180 15.71 11.33 -7.22
N LEU A 181 16.90 10.78 -6.96
CA LEU A 181 18.12 11.58 -6.90
C LEU A 181 18.47 12.22 -8.25
N ASN A 182 18.19 11.54 -9.38
CA ASN A 182 18.35 12.11 -10.71
C ASN A 182 17.29 13.17 -11.05
N ALA A 183 16.09 13.08 -10.47
CA ALA A 183 15.08 14.14 -10.47
C ALA A 183 15.41 15.28 -9.49
N ASN A 184 16.62 15.29 -8.93
CA ASN A 184 17.17 16.27 -8.01
C ASN A 184 16.44 16.33 -6.65
N ALA A 185 15.93 15.20 -6.15
CA ALA A 185 15.55 15.11 -4.75
C ALA A 185 16.76 15.45 -3.85
N LYS A 186 16.55 16.32 -2.87
CA LYS A 186 17.60 16.77 -1.95
C LYS A 186 18.08 15.63 -1.06
N HIS A 187 17.14 14.83 -0.57
CA HIS A 187 17.38 13.66 0.27
C HIS A 187 16.25 12.66 0.09
N VAL A 188 16.55 11.37 0.18
CA VAL A 188 15.56 10.28 0.16
C VAL A 188 15.72 9.42 1.41
N THR A 189 14.63 9.17 2.10
CA THR A 189 14.60 8.21 3.21
C THR A 189 13.84 6.97 2.78
N THR A 190 14.47 5.80 2.80
CA THR A 190 13.80 4.53 2.51
C THR A 190 13.31 3.89 3.80
N LEU A 191 12.04 3.49 3.84
CA LEU A 191 11.41 2.73 4.89
C LEU A 191 11.27 1.27 4.44
N GLU A 192 11.90 0.35 5.15
CA GLU A 192 11.90 -1.09 4.83
C GLU A 192 11.87 -1.93 6.12
N TYR A 193 11.25 -3.12 6.10
CA TYR A 193 11.23 -4.02 7.25
C TYR A 193 12.63 -4.52 7.60
N GLY A 194 13.42 -4.86 6.58
CA GLY A 194 14.82 -5.25 6.72
C GLY A 194 15.73 -4.05 7.03
N SER A 195 16.75 -4.27 7.85
CA SER A 195 17.77 -3.25 8.09
C SER A 195 18.69 -3.14 6.88
N ILE A 196 18.62 -2.00 6.19
CA ILE A 196 19.49 -1.64 5.08
C ILE A 196 20.47 -0.58 5.57
N LYS A 197 21.75 -0.70 5.21
CA LYS A 197 22.77 0.33 5.38
C LYS A 197 23.03 0.99 4.03
N SER A 198 22.95 2.32 3.96
CA SER A 198 23.41 3.09 2.80
C SER A 198 24.65 3.91 3.14
N ASP A 199 25.64 3.93 2.25
CA ASP A 199 26.80 4.82 2.34
C ASP A 199 26.59 6.14 1.55
N HIS A 200 25.48 6.28 0.83
CA HIS A 200 25.24 7.45 -0.01
C HIS A 200 24.72 8.63 0.82
N SER A 201 25.39 9.78 0.76
CA SER A 201 25.12 10.94 1.63
C SER A 201 23.71 11.53 1.53
N LYS A 202 23.02 11.32 0.40
CA LYS A 202 21.62 11.75 0.19
C LYS A 202 20.57 10.67 0.43
N ILE A 203 20.96 9.49 0.92
CA ILE A 203 20.04 8.40 1.24
C ILE A 203 20.19 8.04 2.72
N SER A 204 19.06 7.95 3.41
CA SER A 204 18.98 7.33 4.73
C SER A 204 17.99 6.19 4.69
N THR A 205 18.11 5.24 5.60
CA THR A 205 17.19 4.12 5.72
C THR A 205 16.59 4.10 7.12
N LEU A 206 15.38 3.60 7.25
CA LEU A 206 14.67 3.42 8.52
C LEU A 206 13.91 2.10 8.49
N THR A 207 13.83 1.43 9.63
CA THR A 207 12.80 0.42 9.88
C THR A 207 11.50 1.05 10.41
N PRO A 208 10.35 0.34 10.37
CA PRO A 208 9.12 0.82 11.01
C PRO A 208 9.30 1.19 12.49
N VAL A 209 10.05 0.38 13.24
CA VAL A 209 10.40 0.64 14.65
C VAL A 209 11.20 1.92 14.80
N GLU A 210 12.21 2.13 13.96
CA GLU A 210 13.03 3.35 14.00
C GLU A 210 12.24 4.60 13.60
N LEU A 211 11.36 4.49 12.60
CA LEU A 211 10.50 5.60 12.18
C LEU A 211 9.51 5.96 13.28
N SER A 212 8.83 4.96 13.85
CA SER A 212 7.91 5.12 14.97
C SER A 212 8.59 5.82 16.14
N LYS A 213 9.74 5.29 16.58
CA LYS A 213 10.52 5.89 17.67
C LYS A 213 10.85 7.36 17.40
N ARG A 214 11.38 7.67 16.22
CA ARG A 214 11.72 9.07 15.86
C ARG A 214 10.48 9.96 15.82
N PHE A 215 9.33 9.43 15.38
CA PHE A 215 8.07 10.17 15.39
C PHE A 215 7.63 10.48 16.82
N GLN A 216 7.60 9.48 17.72
CA GLN A 216 7.21 9.66 19.12
C GLN A 216 8.13 10.62 19.86
N GLU A 217 9.43 10.57 19.58
CA GLU A 217 10.45 11.48 20.13
C GLU A 217 10.42 12.88 19.49
N LYS A 218 9.53 13.14 18.53
CA LYS A 218 9.46 14.38 17.74
C LYS A 218 10.78 14.72 17.02
N ALA A 219 11.56 13.69 16.71
CA ALA A 219 12.82 13.76 15.98
C ALA A 219 12.67 13.48 14.48
N LEU A 220 11.48 13.07 14.04
CA LEU A 220 11.16 12.85 12.63
C LEU A 220 10.61 14.13 11.99
N SER A 221 11.37 14.71 11.06
CA SER A 221 10.84 15.75 10.16
C SER A 221 9.82 15.13 9.21
N GLN A 222 8.72 15.85 8.96
CA GLN A 222 7.77 15.44 7.92
C GLN A 222 8.41 15.51 6.53
N PHE A 223 7.93 14.66 5.62
CA PHE A 223 8.43 14.55 4.25
C PHE A 223 7.63 15.44 3.29
N ASP A 224 8.31 16.00 2.30
CA ASP A 224 7.69 16.82 1.25
C ASP A 224 6.88 15.98 0.27
N PHE A 225 7.31 14.74 0.02
CA PHE A 225 6.62 13.76 -0.80
C PHE A 225 6.90 12.32 -0.32
N GLY A 226 6.09 11.38 -0.77
CA GLY A 226 6.27 9.95 -0.56
C GLY A 226 6.12 9.18 -1.86
N PHE A 227 6.82 8.06 -2.02
CA PHE A 227 6.70 7.17 -3.18
C PHE A 227 6.73 5.72 -2.71
N THR A 228 5.82 4.90 -3.20
CA THR A 228 5.95 3.45 -3.13
C THR A 228 5.71 2.81 -4.49
N TYR A 229 6.42 1.72 -4.77
CA TYR A 229 6.29 0.99 -6.01
C TYR A 229 6.27 -0.51 -5.75
N SER A 230 5.11 -1.13 -5.99
CA SER A 230 4.88 -2.57 -5.82
C SER A 230 5.41 -3.09 -4.47
N SER A 231 4.81 -2.60 -3.39
CA SER A 231 5.16 -2.95 -2.01
C SER A 231 3.92 -3.10 -1.13
N LEU A 232 3.02 -2.11 -1.13
CA LEU A 232 1.86 -2.07 -0.23
C LEU A 232 0.85 -3.20 -0.51
N GLU A 233 0.81 -3.72 -1.73
CA GLU A 233 -0.08 -4.82 -2.09
C GLU A 233 0.17 -6.12 -1.32
N HIS A 234 1.34 -6.24 -0.70
CA HIS A 234 1.75 -7.40 0.09
C HIS A 234 1.38 -7.27 1.58
N SER A 235 1.14 -6.06 2.08
CA SER A 235 1.04 -5.77 3.51
C SER A 235 -0.18 -6.45 4.16
N GLY A 236 0.05 -7.17 5.25
CA GLY A 236 -1.00 -7.87 6.00
C GLY A 236 -1.39 -9.24 5.45
N LEU A 237 -0.64 -9.78 4.47
CA LEU A 237 -0.85 -11.12 3.92
C LEU A 237 0.11 -12.15 4.52
N GLY A 238 1.03 -11.73 5.40
CA GLY A 238 2.01 -12.59 6.06
C GLY A 238 3.08 -13.17 5.13
N ARG A 239 3.13 -12.70 3.88
CA ARG A 239 4.11 -13.13 2.89
C ARG A 239 5.54 -12.90 3.36
N TYR A 240 5.80 -11.77 4.00
CA TYR A 240 7.13 -11.35 4.43
C TYR A 240 7.37 -11.55 5.94
N GLY A 241 6.54 -12.39 6.57
CA GLY A 241 6.54 -12.56 8.02
C GLY A 241 5.88 -11.40 8.78
N ASP A 242 5.18 -10.51 8.06
CA ASP A 242 4.23 -9.56 8.65
C ASP A 242 3.03 -10.30 9.28
N PRO A 243 2.29 -9.71 10.22
CA PRO A 243 1.09 -10.33 10.77
C PRO A 243 0.00 -10.28 9.73
N LEU A 244 -0.95 -11.20 9.86
CA LEU A 244 -2.16 -11.14 9.07
C LEU A 244 -2.98 -9.93 9.50
N ASP A 245 -3.18 -9.02 8.55
CA ASP A 245 -3.94 -7.81 8.72
C ASP A 245 -4.72 -7.51 7.43
N PRO A 246 -6.05 -7.74 7.42
CA PRO A 246 -6.90 -7.39 6.27
C PRO A 246 -6.76 -5.93 5.83
N CYS A 247 -6.32 -5.05 6.72
CA CYS A 247 -6.21 -3.61 6.56
C CYS A 247 -4.75 -3.11 6.47
N GLY A 248 -3.74 -3.99 6.43
CA GLY A 248 -2.33 -3.60 6.57
C GLY A 248 -1.82 -2.58 5.53
N ASP A 249 -2.26 -2.71 4.27
CA ASP A 249 -1.99 -1.74 3.20
C ASP A 249 -2.67 -0.37 3.47
N LEU A 250 -3.91 -0.38 3.96
CA LEU A 250 -4.67 0.82 4.33
C LEU A 250 -4.04 1.54 5.53
N LYS A 251 -3.57 0.79 6.53
CA LYS A 251 -2.81 1.33 7.67
C LYS A 251 -1.53 2.00 7.20
N THR A 252 -0.80 1.36 6.29
CA THR A 252 0.42 1.92 5.72
C THR A 252 0.15 3.26 5.01
N MET A 253 -0.94 3.35 4.23
CA MET A 253 -1.35 4.61 3.60
C MET A 253 -1.73 5.70 4.60
N ALA A 254 -2.35 5.33 5.71
CA ALA A 254 -2.71 6.27 6.77
C ALA A 254 -1.47 6.75 7.57
N CYS A 255 -0.53 5.85 7.88
CA CYS A 255 0.78 6.22 8.45
C CYS A 255 1.55 7.15 7.51
N ALA A 256 1.55 6.87 6.20
CA ALA A 256 2.13 7.75 5.21
C ALA A 256 1.49 9.15 5.23
N TRP A 257 0.16 9.24 5.42
CA TRP A 257 -0.49 10.55 5.53
C TRP A 257 -0.04 11.32 6.76
N CYS A 258 0.14 10.65 7.89
CA CYS A 258 0.61 11.27 9.14
C CYS A 258 1.98 11.93 9.00
N ILE A 259 2.82 11.36 8.13
CA ILE A 259 4.23 11.66 8.03
C ILE A 259 4.57 12.60 6.84
N ILE A 260 3.63 12.79 5.91
CA ILE A 260 3.71 13.71 4.78
C ILE A 260 3.20 15.11 5.17
N LYS A 261 3.85 16.16 4.65
CA LYS A 261 3.44 17.55 4.87
C LYS A 261 2.10 17.87 4.20
N PRO A 262 1.29 18.80 4.75
CA PRO A 262 0.14 19.35 4.03
C PRO A 262 0.54 19.88 2.65
N GLY A 263 -0.27 19.60 1.62
CA GLY A 263 0.04 19.89 0.22
C GLY A 263 1.05 18.96 -0.44
N GLY A 264 1.75 18.11 0.33
CA GLY A 264 2.69 17.12 -0.17
C GLY A 264 2.02 16.01 -0.96
N LEU A 265 2.77 15.40 -1.89
CA LEU A 265 2.29 14.34 -2.75
C LEU A 265 2.75 12.96 -2.28
N PHE A 266 1.89 11.97 -2.41
CA PHE A 266 2.20 10.56 -2.25
C PHE A 266 1.92 9.83 -3.57
N PHE A 267 2.97 9.27 -4.16
CA PHE A 267 2.93 8.50 -5.40
C PHE A 267 2.76 7.02 -5.06
N LEU A 268 1.57 6.48 -5.33
CA LEU A 268 1.21 5.09 -5.04
C LEU A 268 1.22 4.28 -6.33
N ASN A 269 2.14 3.33 -6.46
CA ASN A 269 2.06 2.30 -7.49
C ASN A 269 1.76 0.94 -6.85
N VAL A 270 0.65 0.35 -7.27
CA VAL A 270 0.16 -0.98 -6.91
C VAL A 270 -0.50 -1.62 -8.14
N PRO A 271 -0.54 -2.95 -8.24
CA PRO A 271 -1.24 -3.64 -9.32
C PRO A 271 -2.69 -3.13 -9.42
N THR A 272 -3.05 -2.49 -10.53
CA THR A 272 -4.37 -1.87 -10.71
C THR A 272 -5.09 -2.53 -11.87
N SER A 273 -6.29 -3.07 -11.63
CA SER A 273 -7.05 -3.79 -12.65
C SER A 273 -7.59 -2.86 -13.75
N LYS A 274 -7.59 -3.34 -15.00
CA LYS A 274 -8.17 -2.59 -16.14
C LYS A 274 -9.69 -2.44 -16.07
N ASP A 275 -10.37 -3.42 -15.47
CA ASP A 275 -11.83 -3.47 -15.35
C ASP A 275 -12.35 -2.83 -14.05
N ASN A 276 -11.46 -2.28 -13.22
CA ASN A 276 -11.72 -1.71 -11.90
C ASN A 276 -12.21 -2.73 -10.84
N SER A 277 -12.04 -4.03 -11.06
CA SER A 277 -12.27 -5.06 -10.05
C SER A 277 -11.16 -5.09 -8.99
N SER A 278 -11.50 -5.32 -7.73
CA SER A 278 -10.52 -5.59 -6.67
C SER A 278 -10.47 -7.09 -6.42
N HIS A 279 -9.28 -7.67 -6.23
CA HIS A 279 -9.15 -9.08 -5.86
C HIS A 279 -7.81 -9.38 -5.19
N THR A 280 -7.72 -10.52 -4.53
CA THR A 280 -6.50 -10.96 -3.83
C THR A 280 -5.97 -12.25 -4.42
N PHE A 281 -4.66 -12.32 -4.64
CA PHE A 281 -3.92 -13.55 -4.88
C PHE A 281 -3.32 -14.00 -3.55
N TRP A 282 -3.95 -14.98 -2.89
CA TRP A 282 -3.57 -15.35 -1.52
C TRP A 282 -2.33 -16.23 -1.47
N ASN A 283 -1.25 -15.92 -0.76
CA ASN A 283 -0.95 -14.71 0.02
C ASN A 283 0.06 -13.79 -0.70
N ALA A 284 0.22 -13.95 -2.01
CA ALA A 284 1.14 -13.20 -2.84
C ALA A 284 0.96 -11.68 -2.76
N HIS A 285 -0.23 -11.19 -3.12
CA HIS A 285 -0.51 -9.76 -3.27
C HIS A 285 -2.00 -9.46 -3.52
N ARG A 286 -2.36 -8.18 -3.40
CA ARG A 286 -3.65 -7.60 -3.79
C ARG A 286 -3.58 -6.93 -5.18
N VAL A 287 -4.68 -6.97 -5.92
CA VAL A 287 -4.93 -6.17 -7.12
C VAL A 287 -6.07 -5.21 -6.85
N TYR A 288 -5.85 -3.95 -7.22
CA TYR A 288 -6.63 -2.81 -6.78
C TYR A 288 -7.60 -2.36 -7.87
N GLY A 289 -8.88 -2.43 -7.55
CA GLY A 289 -9.96 -1.80 -8.30
C GLY A 289 -10.59 -0.65 -7.53
N ARG A 290 -11.74 -0.17 -8.03
CA ARG A 290 -12.48 0.95 -7.44
C ARG A 290 -12.79 0.73 -5.96
N GLU A 291 -13.14 -0.50 -5.58
CA GLU A 291 -13.59 -0.82 -4.23
C GLU A 291 -12.48 -0.76 -3.19
N ARG A 292 -11.24 -1.12 -3.54
CA ARG A 292 -10.10 -1.02 -2.62
C ARG A 292 -9.44 0.35 -2.67
N LEU A 293 -9.29 0.93 -3.88
CA LEU A 293 -8.59 2.21 -4.07
C LEU A 293 -9.23 3.38 -3.32
N LYS A 294 -10.56 3.42 -3.22
CA LYS A 294 -11.24 4.48 -2.45
C LYS A 294 -10.83 4.50 -0.98
N PHE A 295 -10.53 3.33 -0.40
CA PHE A 295 -10.06 3.22 0.98
C PHE A 295 -8.56 3.51 1.10
N MET A 296 -7.74 3.13 0.11
CA MET A 296 -6.34 3.55 0.03
C MET A 296 -6.22 5.08 0.03
N ALA A 297 -7.17 5.76 -0.61
CA ALA A 297 -7.24 7.20 -0.73
C ALA A 297 -8.03 7.91 0.38
N ALA A 298 -8.44 7.21 1.45
CA ALA A 298 -9.08 7.88 2.57
C ALA A 298 -8.22 9.05 3.06
N ASN A 299 -8.83 10.20 3.34
CA ASN A 299 -8.18 11.48 3.68
C ASN A 299 -7.23 12.10 2.64
N TRP A 300 -6.93 11.41 1.54
CA TRP A 300 -6.14 11.92 0.43
C TRP A 300 -7.04 12.55 -0.65
N ASN A 301 -6.55 13.58 -1.32
CA ASN A 301 -7.14 14.06 -2.57
C ASN A 301 -6.43 13.35 -3.73
N VAL A 302 -7.14 12.57 -4.55
CA VAL A 302 -6.52 11.96 -5.74
C VAL A 302 -6.53 12.98 -6.88
N VAL A 303 -5.35 13.53 -7.17
CA VAL A 303 -5.19 14.65 -8.10
C VAL A 303 -4.83 14.21 -9.51
N ASP A 304 -4.23 13.03 -9.67
CA ASP A 304 -3.79 12.52 -10.97
C ASP A 304 -3.58 11.00 -10.96
N LYS A 305 -3.41 10.44 -12.15
CA LYS A 305 -2.85 9.10 -12.34
C LYS A 305 -2.03 9.04 -13.62
N ILE A 306 -0.84 8.46 -13.55
CA ILE A 306 -0.03 8.15 -14.73
C ILE A 306 -0.13 6.65 -14.95
N THR A 307 -0.67 6.25 -16.10
CA THR A 307 -0.71 4.85 -16.52
C THR A 307 0.24 4.67 -17.70
N TYR A 308 1.03 3.60 -17.65
CA TYR A 308 1.77 3.13 -18.82
C TYR A 308 1.00 1.94 -19.44
N PRO A 309 0.70 1.96 -20.75
CA PRO A 309 -0.03 0.87 -21.38
C PRO A 309 0.85 -0.38 -21.41
N THR A 310 0.41 -1.42 -20.71
CA THR A 310 1.02 -2.76 -20.73
C THR A 310 0.09 -3.74 -21.43
N ASN A 311 0.66 -4.82 -21.99
CA ASN A 311 -0.13 -5.94 -22.51
C ASN A 311 -0.66 -6.87 -21.40
N ASN A 312 -0.29 -6.62 -20.15
CA ASN A 312 -0.73 -7.37 -18.97
C ASN A 312 -2.21 -7.04 -18.64
N PRO A 313 -3.05 -7.99 -18.17
CA PRO A 313 -4.39 -7.69 -17.64
C PRO A 313 -4.39 -6.58 -16.57
N ASP A 314 -3.30 -6.46 -15.80
CA ASP A 314 -3.12 -5.38 -14.83
C ASP A 314 -2.35 -4.22 -15.44
N THR A 315 -2.71 -3.00 -15.04
CA THR A 315 -2.00 -1.78 -15.44
C THR A 315 -0.89 -1.44 -14.47
N ASP A 316 0.23 -1.00 -15.02
CA ASP A 316 1.24 -0.27 -14.28
C ASP A 316 0.79 1.19 -14.16
N THR A 317 0.25 1.56 -12.99
CA THR A 317 -0.33 2.87 -12.72
C THR A 317 0.26 3.47 -11.46
N VAL A 318 0.81 4.68 -11.58
CA VAL A 318 1.12 5.54 -10.43
C VAL A 318 -0.08 6.44 -10.18
N TRP A 319 -0.75 6.25 -9.06
CA TRP A 319 -1.77 7.15 -8.54
C TRP A 319 -1.12 8.28 -7.75
N VAL A 320 -1.58 9.52 -7.94
CA VAL A 320 -1.01 10.70 -7.29
C VAL A 320 -1.98 11.24 -6.27
N PHE A 321 -1.62 11.09 -5.01
CA PHE A 321 -2.43 11.48 -3.86
C PHE A 321 -1.84 12.76 -3.27
N GLN A 322 -2.65 13.74 -2.93
CA GLN A 322 -2.23 14.96 -2.28
C GLN A 322 -2.83 15.01 -0.89
N LYS A 323 -2.00 15.33 0.11
CA LYS A 323 -2.49 15.63 1.45
C LYS A 323 -3.18 17.00 1.44
N PRO A 324 -4.46 17.09 1.82
CA PRO A 324 -5.22 18.34 1.82
C PRO A 324 -4.62 19.40 2.74
#